data_AF-A0A194PYD0-F1
#
_entry.id   AF-A0A194PYD0-F1
#
_cell.length_a   1.000
_cell.length_b   1.000
_cell.length_c   1.000
_cell.angle_alpha   90.00
_cell.angle_beta   90.00
_cell.angle_gamma   90.00
#
_symmetry.space_group_name_H-M   'P 1'
#
loop_
_entity.id
_entity.type
_entity.pdbx_description
1 polymer ?
#
loop_
_entity_poly.entity_id
_entity_poly.type
_entity_poly.pdbx_seq_one_letter_code
_entity_poly.pdbx_strand_id
1 'polypeptide(L)' 'MRTFIVFVLLTLLDLCLPLYHDQFALHIPDGAQYADDLAHRHGFINHGQVQKNAKENIHEKI' A
#
# COMPACT_ATOMS: atom_id res chain seq x y z
N MET A 1 13.95 -33.72 -18.39
CA MET A 1 14.21 -32.37 -18.94
C MET A 1 12.95 -31.53 -19.14
N ARG A 2 11.91 -32.04 -19.83
CA ARG A 2 10.68 -31.28 -20.13
C ARG A 2 9.92 -30.76 -18.89
N THR A 3 9.82 -31.55 -17.83
CA THR A 3 9.21 -31.13 -16.55
C THR A 3 10.02 -30.06 -15.83
N PHE A 4 11.35 -30.14 -15.88
CA PHE A 4 12.23 -29.18 -15.22
C PHE A 4 12.09 -27.77 -15.81
N ILE A 5 11.96 -27.69 -17.13
CA ILE A 5 11.70 -26.44 -17.85
C ILE A 5 10.35 -25.85 -17.45
N VAL A 6 9.32 -26.67 -17.29
CA VAL A 6 7.99 -26.22 -16.84
C VAL A 6 8.05 -25.68 -15.41
N PHE A 7 8.74 -26.34 -14.50
CA PHE A 7 8.92 -25.84 -13.13
C PHE A 7 9.67 -24.51 -13.09
N VAL A 8 10.78 -24.40 -13.83
CA VAL A 8 11.54 -23.14 -13.94
C VAL A 8 10.66 -22.04 -14.53
N LEU A 9 9.92 -22.33 -15.61
CA LEU A 9 9.03 -21.36 -16.24
C LEU A 9 7.94 -20.88 -15.26
N LEU A 10 7.26 -21.80 -14.56
CA LEU A 10 6.23 -21.45 -13.57
C LEU A 10 6.81 -20.58 -12.43
N THR A 11 7.98 -20.94 -11.90
CA THR A 11 8.62 -20.16 -10.83
C THR A 11 9.04 -18.75 -11.26
N LEU A 12 9.42 -18.58 -12.53
CA LEU A 12 9.78 -17.27 -13.08
C LEU A 12 8.55 -16.41 -13.38
N LEU A 13 7.42 -17.03 -13.75
CA LEU A 13 6.14 -16.32 -13.89
C LEU A 13 5.65 -15.77 -12.53
N ASP A 14 5.74 -16.55 -11.45
CA ASP A 14 5.35 -16.08 -10.11
C ASP A 14 6.26 -14.96 -9.58
N LEU A 15 7.56 -14.97 -9.93
CA LEU A 15 8.49 -13.92 -9.53
C LEU A 15 8.21 -12.57 -10.20
N CYS A 16 7.55 -12.60 -11.37
CA CYS A 16 7.20 -11.44 -12.18
C CYS A 16 5.71 -11.08 -12.08
N LEU A 17 5.01 -11.56 -11.03
CA LEU A 17 3.77 -10.93 -10.61
C LEU A 17 4.12 -9.46 -10.36
N PRO A 18 3.54 -8.52 -11.12
CA PRO A 18 3.80 -7.12 -10.83
C PRO A 18 3.38 -6.91 -9.37
N LEU A 19 4.20 -6.16 -8.64
CA LEU A 19 3.84 -5.54 -7.36
C LEU A 19 2.69 -4.55 -7.62
N TYR A 20 1.55 -5.08 -8.08
CA TYR A 20 0.29 -4.39 -8.22
C TYR A 20 -0.34 -4.49 -6.85
N HIS A 21 -0.30 -3.36 -6.17
CA HIS A 21 -0.99 -3.16 -4.92
C HIS A 21 -2.08 -2.14 -5.20
N ASP A 22 -3.31 -2.45 -4.81
CA ASP A 22 -4.45 -1.54 -4.91
C ASP A 22 -4.43 -0.48 -3.80
N GLN A 23 -3.23 -0.12 -3.35
CA GLN A 23 -2.96 0.83 -2.27
C GLN A 23 -1.96 1.87 -2.74
N PHE A 24 -2.28 3.14 -2.51
CA PHE A 24 -1.47 4.28 -2.89
C PHE A 24 -1.63 5.40 -1.86
N ALA A 25 -0.64 6.28 -1.78
CA ALA A 25 -0.69 7.48 -0.96
C ALA A 25 -0.94 8.70 -1.85
N LEU A 26 -1.92 9.52 -1.49
CA LEU A 26 -2.19 10.81 -2.14
C LEU A 26 -1.84 11.95 -1.19
N HIS A 27 -1.33 13.05 -1.74
CA HIS A 27 -1.26 14.31 -1.03
C HIS A 27 -2.59 15.05 -1.18
N ILE A 28 -3.29 15.26 -0.07
CA ILE A 28 -4.60 15.90 -0.03
C ILE A 28 -4.48 17.17 0.83
N PRO A 29 -4.56 18.37 0.23
CA PRO A 29 -4.38 19.62 0.97
C PRO A 29 -5.58 19.97 1.86
N ASP A 30 -6.78 19.48 1.51
CA ASP A 30 -8.04 19.82 2.16
C ASP A 30 -8.30 19.04 3.47
N GLY A 31 -7.33 18.22 3.91
CA GLY A 31 -7.35 17.53 5.19
C GLY A 31 -8.04 16.15 5.19
N ALA A 32 -8.16 15.58 6.39
CA ALA A 32 -8.53 14.16 6.58
C ALA A 32 -9.98 13.84 6.18
N GLN A 33 -10.95 14.71 6.52
CA GLN A 33 -12.36 14.49 6.17
C GLN A 33 -12.57 14.43 4.65
N TYR A 34 -11.89 15.30 3.91
CA TYR A 34 -11.94 15.29 2.46
C TYR A 34 -11.30 14.02 1.86
N ALA A 35 -10.24 13.51 2.49
CA ALA A 35 -9.62 12.25 2.09
C ALA A 35 -10.56 11.05 2.29
N ASP A 36 -11.31 11.01 3.40
CA ASP A 36 -12.32 9.99 3.67
C ASP A 36 -13.44 10.02 2.62
N ASP A 37 -13.99 11.21 2.34
CA ASP A 37 -15.02 11.39 1.33
C ASP A 37 -14.52 11.01 -0.07
N LEU A 38 -13.28 11.39 -0.42
CA LEU A 38 -12.68 11.06 -1.71
C LEU A 38 -12.52 9.54 -1.87
N ALA A 39 -12.01 8.85 -0.85
CA ALA A 39 -11.88 7.41 -0.86
C ALA A 39 -13.26 6.74 -1.01
N HIS A 40 -14.24 7.14 -0.20
CA HIS A 40 -15.60 6.61 -0.25
C HIS A 40 -16.26 6.81 -1.62
N ARG A 41 -16.17 8.01 -2.21
CA ARG A 41 -16.73 8.32 -3.53
C ARG A 41 -16.15 7.45 -4.64
N HIS A 42 -14.89 7.03 -4.52
CA HIS A 42 -14.21 6.22 -5.53
C HIS A 42 -14.16 4.73 -5.19
N GLY A 43 -14.82 4.29 -4.12
CA GLY A 43 -14.85 2.87 -3.71
C GLY A 43 -13.57 2.38 -3.05
N PHE A 44 -12.73 3.28 -2.55
CA PHE A 44 -11.53 2.97 -1.80
C PHE A 44 -11.75 3.11 -0.29
N ILE A 45 -10.89 2.46 0.49
CA ILE A 45 -10.83 2.59 1.95
C ILE A 45 -9.66 3.52 2.29
N ASN A 46 -9.93 4.62 2.99
CA ASN A 46 -8.87 5.48 3.49
C ASN A 46 -8.12 4.76 4.64
N HIS A 47 -6.82 4.53 4.46
CA HIS A 47 -5.95 3.88 5.45
C HIS A 47 -5.32 4.86 6.45
N GLY A 48 -5.62 6.15 6.34
CA GLY A 48 -5.12 7.21 7.22
C GLY A 48 -4.01 8.04 6.59
N GLN A 49 -3.22 8.70 7.43
CA GLN A 49 -2.18 9.65 6.99
C GLN A 49 -0.78 9.19 7.38
N VAL A 50 0.18 9.37 6.47
CA VAL A 50 1.59 9.14 6.75
C VAL A 50 2.22 10.46 7.20
N GLN A 51 2.45 10.59 8.51
CA GLN A 51 3.16 11.73 9.06
C GLN A 51 4.66 11.59 8.77
N LYS A 52 5.26 12.55 8.04
CA LYS A 52 6.71 12.55 7.72
C LYS A 52 7.63 12.61 8.95
N ASN A 53 7.09 12.92 10.13
CA ASN A 53 7.85 13.06 11.37
C ASN A 53 7.31 12.11 12.44
N ALA A 54 7.56 10.81 12.29
CA ALA A 54 7.57 9.89 13.43
C ALA A 54 8.94 9.98 14.12
N LYS A 55 9.23 11.15 14.71
CA LYS A 55 10.22 11.26 15.78
C LYS A 55 9.52 11.89 16.97
N GLU A 56 9.61 11.17 18.08
CA GLU A 56 9.38 11.64 19.45
C GLU A 56 7.92 11.70 19.93
N ASN A 57 7.49 10.60 20.56
CA ASN A 57 6.73 10.66 21.80
C ASN A 57 7.41 9.73 22.82
N ILE A 58 8.56 10.16 23.35
CA ILE A 58 9.13 9.58 24.56
C ILE A 58 8.59 10.28 25.81
N HIS A 59 7.30 10.61 25.87
CA HIS A 59 6.67 11.04 27.14
C HIS A 59 5.16 10.80 27.11
N GLU A 60 4.75 9.54 27.22
CA GLU A 60 3.44 9.23 27.81
C GLU A 60 3.62 8.18 28.92
N LYS A 61 4.14 8.68 30.03
CA LYS A 61 3.58 8.53 31.38
C LYS A 61 3.01 7.14 31.76
N ILE A 62 3.84 6.30 32.38
CA ILE A 62 3.53 5.55 33.61
C ILE A 62 4.78 5.56 34.50
#